data_AF-A0A212J631-F1
#
_entry.id   AF-A0A212J631-F1
#
_cell.length_a   1.000
_cell.length_b   1.000
_cell.length_c   1.000
_cell.angle_alpha   90.00
_cell.angle_beta   90.00
_cell.angle_gamma   90.00
#
_symmetry.space_group_name_H-M   'P 1'
#
loop_
_entity.id
_entity.type
_entity.pdbx_description
1 polymer ?
#
loop_
_entity_poly.entity_id
_entity_poly.type
_entity_poly.pdbx_seq_one_letter_code
_entity_poly.pdbx_strand_id
1 'polypeptide(L)'
;MLTLSFGKSTSPKFRDAVKLAEKFTSCVKTDNRTSVLLPVKEVFEKWEYFNQLFWTVVDWKETTLMYEDMTYHSHTDKTRIFYALQNAHWKWMNYIEDRVSKLYNTTVEELDLSKVNTKNIDDATADLLIDLYSIKKQ
;
A
#
# COMPACT_ATOMS: atom_id res chain seq x y z
N MET A 1 3.93 5.40 8.51
CA MET A 1 3.65 6.19 7.28
C MET A 1 4.70 5.86 6.23
N LEU A 2 4.31 5.60 4.98
CA LEU A 2 5.24 5.24 3.89
C LEU A 2 5.38 6.40 2.90
N THR A 3 6.54 6.60 2.29
CA THR A 3 6.69 7.51 1.14
C THR A 3 7.50 6.85 0.05
N LEU A 4 6.94 6.72 -1.14
CA LEU A 4 7.67 6.24 -2.31
C LEU A 4 8.03 7.46 -3.16
N SER A 5 9.30 7.65 -3.44
CA SER A 5 9.76 8.73 -4.32
C SER A 5 10.65 8.18 -5.42
N PHE A 6 10.51 8.72 -6.62
CA PHE A 6 11.35 8.36 -7.75
C PHE A 6 11.63 9.60 -8.60
N GLY A 7 12.87 9.69 -9.06
CA GLY A 7 13.32 10.73 -9.96
C GLY A 7 12.86 10.53 -11.40
N LYS A 8 13.11 11.54 -12.24
CA LYS A 8 12.88 11.44 -13.68
C LYS A 8 13.72 10.31 -14.28
N SER A 9 13.08 9.45 -15.06
CA SER A 9 13.73 8.29 -15.68
C SER A 9 13.60 8.35 -17.20
N THR A 10 14.62 7.85 -17.90
CA THR A 10 14.57 7.61 -19.36
C THR A 10 13.80 6.34 -19.71
N SER A 11 13.37 5.56 -18.69
CA SER A 11 12.56 4.37 -18.88
C SER A 11 11.27 4.68 -19.64
N PRO A 12 10.87 3.84 -20.62
CA PRO A 12 9.58 4.00 -21.30
C PRO A 12 8.39 3.92 -20.34
N LYS A 13 8.57 3.25 -19.19
CA LYS A 13 7.56 3.12 -18.14
C LYS A 13 7.45 4.35 -17.24
N PHE A 14 8.26 5.40 -17.44
CA PHE A 14 8.23 6.61 -16.62
C PHE A 14 6.85 7.26 -16.59
N ARG A 15 6.23 7.45 -17.76
CA ARG A 15 4.90 8.03 -17.86
C ARG A 15 3.85 7.20 -17.13
N ASP A 16 3.96 5.87 -17.17
CA ASP A 16 3.02 4.97 -16.50
C ASP A 16 3.22 4.99 -14.98
N ALA A 17 4.45 5.00 -14.49
CA ALA A 17 4.74 5.17 -13.06
C ALA A 17 4.16 6.48 -12.52
N VAL A 18 4.28 7.58 -13.27
CA VAL A 18 3.69 8.86 -12.91
C VAL A 18 2.16 8.79 -12.85
N LYS A 19 1.51 8.12 -13.80
CA LYS A 19 0.05 7.92 -13.80
C LYS A 19 -0.42 7.03 -12.64
N LEU A 20 0.36 6.01 -12.29
CA LEU A 20 0.08 5.14 -11.15
C LEU A 20 0.21 5.93 -9.83
N ALA A 21 1.25 6.76 -9.71
CA ALA A 21 1.45 7.65 -8.57
C ALA A 21 0.29 8.65 -8.38
N GLU A 22 -0.29 9.16 -9.47
CA GLU A 22 -1.47 10.06 -9.44
C GLU A 22 -2.76 9.38 -8.94
N LYS A 23 -2.80 8.05 -8.82
CA LYS A 23 -3.95 7.35 -8.22
C LYS A 23 -4.03 7.50 -6.71
N PHE A 24 -2.95 7.95 -6.08
CA PHE A 24 -2.88 8.16 -4.63
C PHE A 24 -3.19 9.61 -4.29
N THR A 25 -3.77 9.80 -3.11
CA THR A 25 -4.33 11.08 -2.66
C THR A 25 -3.24 12.13 -2.48
N SER A 26 -2.07 11.72 -1.99
CA SER A 26 -0.98 12.62 -1.62
C SER A 26 0.23 12.50 -2.55
N CYS A 27 -0.01 12.70 -3.85
CA CYS A 27 1.04 12.73 -4.88
C CYS A 27 1.56 14.16 -5.08
N VAL A 28 2.87 14.35 -4.87
CA VAL A 28 3.57 15.62 -5.08
C VAL A 28 4.57 15.45 -6.21
N LYS A 29 4.53 16.39 -7.16
CA LYS A 29 5.42 16.44 -8.31
C LYS A 29 6.24 17.71 -8.29
N THR A 30 7.53 17.54 -8.49
CA THR A 30 8.48 18.62 -8.76
C THR A 30 9.12 18.36 -10.13
N ASP A 31 9.85 19.32 -10.67
CA ASP A 31 10.44 19.21 -12.02
C ASP A 31 11.27 17.94 -12.25
N ASN A 32 11.90 17.42 -11.18
CA ASN A 32 12.81 16.27 -11.25
C ASN A 32 12.39 15.06 -10.41
N ARG A 33 11.35 15.16 -9.58
CA ARG A 33 10.98 14.09 -8.63
C ARG A 33 9.48 13.98 -8.45
N THR A 34 8.98 12.75 -8.46
CA THR A 34 7.63 12.40 -8.02
C THR A 34 7.73 11.73 -6.66
N SER A 35 6.92 12.17 -5.71
CA SER A 35 6.85 11.60 -4.36
C SER A 35 5.41 11.36 -4.00
N VAL A 36 5.11 10.16 -3.50
CA VAL A 36 3.78 9.79 -3.06
C VAL A 36 3.84 9.48 -1.58
N LEU A 37 3.08 10.24 -0.80
CA LEU A 37 2.83 9.91 0.59
C LEU A 37 1.74 8.83 0.63
N LEU A 38 2.06 7.73 1.29
CA LEU A 38 1.31 6.48 1.24
C LEU A 38 0.90 6.10 2.68
N PRO A 39 -0.29 6.55 3.14
CA PRO A 39 -0.93 5.95 4.31
C PRO A 39 -1.11 4.45 4.09
N VAL A 40 -0.85 3.65 5.12
CA VAL A 40 -0.87 2.17 5.00
C VAL A 40 -2.24 1.67 4.55
N LYS A 41 -3.32 2.26 5.08
CA LYS A 41 -4.68 1.95 4.64
C LYS A 41 -4.91 2.23 3.15
N GLU A 42 -4.51 3.40 2.67
CA GLU A 42 -4.64 3.72 1.24
C GLU A 42 -3.84 2.74 0.37
N VAL A 43 -2.67 2.31 0.85
CA VAL A 43 -1.88 1.25 0.19
C VAL A 43 -2.65 -0.06 0.13
N PHE A 44 -3.36 -0.46 1.18
CA PHE A 44 -4.16 -1.68 1.17
C PHE A 44 -5.38 -1.57 0.25
N GLU A 45 -6.12 -0.47 0.32
CA GLU A 45 -7.28 -0.24 -0.56
C GLU A 45 -6.90 -0.16 -2.04
N LYS A 46 -5.71 0.37 -2.33
CA LYS A 46 -5.17 0.53 -3.68
C LYS A 46 -4.00 -0.42 -3.95
N TRP A 47 -4.03 -1.62 -3.36
CA TRP A 47 -2.90 -2.56 -3.37
C TRP A 47 -2.36 -2.84 -4.77
N GLU A 48 -3.23 -3.09 -5.75
CA GLU A 48 -2.79 -3.36 -7.12
C GLU A 48 -2.06 -2.19 -7.77
N TYR A 49 -2.53 -0.95 -7.54
CA TYR A 49 -1.85 0.25 -8.02
C TYR A 49 -0.50 0.44 -7.33
N PHE A 50 -0.42 0.17 -6.02
CA PHE A 50 0.82 0.27 -5.26
C PHE A 50 1.83 -0.80 -5.71
N ASN A 51 1.39 -2.05 -5.84
CA ASN A 51 2.19 -3.19 -6.30
C ASN A 51 2.79 -2.90 -7.68
N GLN A 52 1.95 -2.47 -8.63
CA GLN A 52 2.42 -2.14 -9.97
C GLN A 52 3.38 -0.95 -9.96
N LEU A 53 3.08 0.11 -9.19
CA LEU A 53 3.95 1.27 -9.06
C LEU A 53 5.31 0.88 -8.49
N PHE A 54 5.32 0.16 -7.37
CA PHE A 54 6.52 -0.26 -6.67
C PHE A 54 7.45 -1.04 -7.59
N TRP A 55 6.97 -2.11 -8.22
CA TRP A 55 7.80 -2.93 -9.11
C TRP A 55 8.21 -2.20 -10.39
N THR A 56 7.46 -1.19 -10.82
CA THR A 56 7.86 -0.36 -11.96
C THR A 56 9.09 0.50 -11.64
N VAL A 57 9.19 1.00 -10.40
CA VAL A 57 10.19 2.02 -10.03
C VAL A 57 11.30 1.51 -9.11
N VAL A 58 11.15 0.35 -8.46
CA VAL A 58 12.06 -0.12 -7.38
C VAL A 58 13.54 -0.15 -7.80
N ASP A 59 13.81 -0.50 -9.05
CA ASP A 59 15.17 -0.62 -9.59
C ASP A 59 15.75 0.69 -10.14
N TRP A 60 14.97 1.76 -10.18
CA TRP A 60 15.49 3.04 -10.67
C TRP A 60 16.45 3.65 -9.66
N LYS A 61 17.55 4.21 -10.16
CA LYS A 61 18.65 4.77 -9.36
C LYS A 61 18.18 5.82 -8.35
N GLU A 62 17.21 6.64 -8.74
CA GLU A 62 16.68 7.74 -7.92
C GLU A 62 15.43 7.34 -7.13
N THR A 63 15.13 6.04 -7.03
CA THR A 63 13.99 5.55 -6.24
C THR A 63 14.38 5.34 -4.79
N THR A 64 13.63 6.00 -3.92
CA THR A 64 13.75 5.91 -2.46
C THR A 64 12.42 5.49 -1.85
N LEU A 65 12.48 4.66 -0.83
CA LEU A 65 11.33 4.33 0.01
C LEU A 65 11.60 4.83 1.42
N MET A 66 10.70 5.64 1.97
CA MET A 66 10.79 6.09 3.36
C MET A 66 9.75 5.36 4.20
N TYR A 67 10.15 4.84 5.35
CA TYR A 67 9.28 4.20 6.34
C TYR A 67 9.83 4.51 7.74
N GLU A 68 8.96 4.95 8.67
CA GLU A 68 9.34 5.30 10.05
C GLU A 68 10.60 6.18 10.13
N ASP A 69 10.60 7.29 9.37
CA ASP A 69 11.70 8.26 9.28
C ASP A 69 13.03 7.72 8.73
N MET A 70 13.08 6.45 8.31
CA MET A 70 14.23 5.86 7.63
C MET A 70 14.03 5.86 6.12
N THR A 71 15.05 6.31 5.39
CA THR A 71 15.05 6.29 3.91
C THR A 71 15.91 5.14 3.38
N TYR A 72 15.28 4.27 2.60
CA TYR A 72 15.88 3.10 1.98
C TYR A 72 16.16 3.36 0.50
N HIS A 73 17.41 3.09 0.11
CA HIS A 73 17.89 3.27 -1.26
C HIS A 73 18.15 1.95 -1.98
N SER A 74 18.56 0.91 -1.24
CA SER A 74 18.92 -0.38 -1.81
C SER A 74 17.67 -1.14 -2.29
N HIS A 75 17.79 -1.89 -3.38
CA HIS A 75 16.71 -2.77 -3.86
C HIS A 75 16.26 -3.73 -2.75
N THR A 76 17.23 -4.38 -2.08
CA THR A 76 16.97 -5.38 -1.03
C THR A 76 16.17 -4.82 0.13
N ASP A 77 16.48 -3.61 0.60
CA ASP A 77 15.73 -3.03 1.73
C ASP A 77 14.34 -2.57 1.29
N LYS A 78 14.22 -1.99 0.09
CA LYS A 78 12.92 -1.63 -0.50
C LYS A 78 12.01 -2.85 -0.61
N THR A 79 12.53 -3.97 -1.13
CA THR A 79 11.74 -5.20 -1.29
C THR A 79 11.40 -5.87 0.04
N ARG A 80 12.27 -5.79 1.06
CA ARG A 80 11.94 -6.24 2.42
C ARG A 80 10.71 -5.50 2.99
N ILE A 81 10.69 -4.17 2.88
CA ILE A 81 9.52 -3.37 3.32
C ILE A 81 8.28 -3.72 2.48
N PHE A 82 8.44 -3.89 1.17
CA PHE A 82 7.34 -4.32 0.30
C PHE A 82 6.73 -5.66 0.73
N TYR A 83 7.55 -6.69 0.99
CA TYR A 83 7.04 -8.00 1.41
C TYR A 83 6.41 -7.96 2.81
N ALA A 84 6.91 -7.11 3.71
CA ALA A 84 6.25 -6.86 4.98
C ALA A 84 4.84 -6.25 4.77
N LEU A 85 4.71 -5.27 3.88
CA LEU A 85 3.43 -4.67 3.50
C LEU A 85 2.50 -5.68 2.82
N GLN A 86 3.02 -6.54 1.94
CA GLN A 86 2.23 -7.58 1.27
C GLN A 86 1.63 -8.57 2.25
N ASN A 87 2.42 -9.02 3.24
CA ASN A 87 1.93 -9.92 4.29
C ASN A 87 0.87 -9.22 5.15
N ALA A 88 1.08 -7.95 5.48
CA ALA A 88 0.09 -7.15 6.21
C ALA A 88 -1.21 -6.98 5.41
N HIS A 89 -1.13 -6.73 4.11
CA HIS A 89 -2.26 -6.64 3.20
C HIS A 89 -3.06 -7.96 3.12
N TRP A 90 -2.39 -9.12 3.05
CA TRP A 90 -3.11 -10.41 3.11
C TRP A 90 -3.90 -10.51 4.42
N LYS A 91 -3.27 -10.25 5.57
CA LYS A 91 -3.95 -10.32 6.87
C LYS A 91 -5.14 -9.37 6.94
N TRP A 92 -5.00 -8.17 6.38
CA TRP A 92 -6.08 -7.20 6.23
C TRP A 92 -7.27 -7.78 5.45
N MET A 93 -7.02 -8.42 4.30
CA MET A 93 -8.05 -9.05 3.50
C MET A 93 -8.77 -10.18 4.25
N ASN A 94 -8.03 -11.10 4.86
CA ASN A 94 -8.62 -12.18 5.67
C ASN A 94 -9.50 -11.63 6.81
N TYR A 95 -9.06 -10.53 7.44
CA TYR A 95 -9.83 -9.88 8.50
C TYR A 95 -11.13 -9.26 7.98
N ILE A 96 -11.07 -8.57 6.83
CA ILE A 96 -12.28 -8.02 6.20
C ILE A 96 -13.24 -9.15 5.83
N GLU A 97 -12.76 -10.21 5.21
CA GLU A 97 -13.56 -11.38 4.84
C GLU A 97 -14.29 -11.99 6.04
N ASP A 98 -13.58 -12.24 7.15
CA ASP A 98 -14.17 -12.78 8.38
C ASP A 98 -15.24 -11.83 8.98
N ARG A 99 -14.97 -10.51 8.98
CA ARG A 99 -15.92 -9.51 9.48
C ARG A 99 -17.18 -9.43 8.62
N VAL A 100 -17.03 -9.47 7.30
CA VAL A 100 -18.17 -9.41 6.37
C VAL A 100 -18.98 -10.70 6.47
N SER A 101 -18.33 -11.87 6.53
CA SER A 101 -19.00 -13.16 6.77
C SER A 101 -19.90 -13.12 8.01
N LYS A 102 -19.39 -12.58 9.13
CA LYS A 102 -20.14 -12.42 10.38
C LYS A 102 -21.29 -11.41 10.28
N LEU A 103 -21.11 -10.31 9.55
CA LEU A 103 -22.14 -9.28 9.38
C LEU A 103 -23.31 -9.75 8.52
N TYR A 104 -23.04 -10.55 7.50
CA TYR A 104 -24.05 -11.04 6.55
C TYR A 104 -24.52 -12.47 6.84
N ASN A 105 -24.00 -13.10 7.90
CA ASN A 105 -24.32 -14.48 8.30
C ASN A 105 -24.22 -15.48 7.13
N THR A 106 -23.18 -15.31 6.31
CA THR A 106 -22.90 -16.07 5.08
C THR A 106 -21.48 -16.63 5.15
N THR A 107 -21.18 -17.70 4.41
CA THR A 107 -19.85 -18.32 4.42
C THR A 107 -18.86 -17.52 3.58
N VAL A 108 -17.56 -17.65 3.88
CA VAL A 108 -16.48 -16.96 3.12
C VAL A 108 -16.51 -17.32 1.63
N GLU A 109 -16.97 -18.53 1.30
CA GLU A 109 -17.08 -19.06 -0.07
C GLU A 109 -18.20 -18.39 -0.90
N GLU A 110 -19.18 -17.75 -0.24
CA GLU A 110 -20.33 -17.08 -0.88
C GLU A 110 -20.13 -15.56 -1.01
N LEU A 111 -19.02 -15.02 -0.50
CA LEU A 111 -18.76 -13.58 -0.43
C LEU A 111 -18.20 -13.00 -1.73
N ASP A 112 -19.02 -12.19 -2.40
CA ASP A 112 -18.58 -11.35 -3.52
C ASP A 112 -17.98 -10.03 -3.00
N LEU A 113 -16.67 -10.06 -2.72
CA LEU A 113 -15.89 -8.90 -2.22
C LEU A 113 -15.92 -7.67 -3.14
N SER A 114 -16.22 -7.86 -4.44
CA SER A 114 -16.30 -6.75 -5.40
C SER A 114 -17.51 -5.82 -5.17
N LYS A 115 -18.46 -6.25 -4.34
CA LYS A 115 -19.68 -5.50 -3.98
C LYS A 115 -19.67 -4.96 -2.55
N VAL A 116 -18.62 -5.24 -1.78
CA VAL A 116 -18.51 -4.82 -0.37
C VAL A 116 -18.16 -3.34 -0.31
N ASN A 117 -19.07 -2.54 0.24
CA ASN A 117 -18.88 -1.10 0.43
C ASN A 117 -17.99 -0.84 1.66
N THR A 118 -16.70 -0.63 1.43
CA THR A 118 -15.69 -0.38 2.48
C THR A 118 -15.73 1.04 3.07
N LYS A 119 -16.67 1.91 2.63
CA LYS A 119 -16.79 3.31 3.07
C LYS A 119 -16.86 3.53 4.59
N ASN A 120 -17.25 2.53 5.36
CA ASN A 120 -17.40 2.63 6.83
C ASN A 120 -16.15 2.14 7.60
N ILE A 121 -15.08 1.75 6.93
CA ILE A 121 -13.80 1.44 7.57
C ILE A 121 -12.97 2.71 7.48
N ASP A 122 -12.93 3.49 8.57
CA ASP A 122 -12.16 4.73 8.67
C ASP A 122 -10.68 4.46 9.01
N ASP A 123 -9.84 5.49 8.98
CA ASP A 123 -8.38 5.36 9.20
C ASP A 123 -8.09 4.86 10.62
N ALA A 124 -8.89 5.27 11.60
CA ALA A 124 -8.80 4.81 12.98
C ALA A 124 -9.10 3.31 13.11
N THR A 125 -10.09 2.79 12.38
CA THR A 125 -10.38 1.35 12.34
C THR A 125 -9.24 0.59 11.68
N ALA A 126 -8.56 1.18 10.68
CA ALA A 126 -7.42 0.55 10.04
C ALA A 126 -6.20 0.46 10.95
N ASP A 127 -5.88 1.54 11.65
CA ASP A 127 -4.76 1.61 12.60
C ASP A 127 -5.01 0.71 13.82
N LEU A 128 -6.25 0.65 14.35
CA LEU A 128 -6.62 -0.24 15.46
C LEU A 128 -6.41 -1.74 15.11
N LEU A 129 -6.51 -2.11 13.84
CA LEU A 129 -6.26 -3.47 13.37
C LEU A 129 -4.79 -3.80 13.26
N ILE A 130 -3.94 -2.80 13.02
CA ILE A 130 -2.49 -2.90 13.13
C ILE A 130 -2.10 -3.02 14.62
N ASP A 131 -2.75 -2.28 15.52
CA ASP A 131 -2.46 -2.31 16.96
C ASP A 131 -2.90 -3.61 17.66
N LEU A 132 -4.06 -4.17 17.28
CA LEU A 132 -4.52 -5.48 17.79
C LEU A 132 -3.58 -6.64 17.41
N TYR A 133 -2.78 -6.47 16.36
CA TYR A 133 -1.71 -7.41 15.98
C TYR A 133 -0.50 -7.33 16.93
N SER A 134 -0.21 -6.15 17.47
CA SER A 134 0.90 -5.91 18.43
C SER A 134 0.59 -6.44 19.83
N ILE A 135 -0.68 -6.41 20.26
CA ILE A 135 -1.12 -6.87 21.59
C ILE A 135 -1.13 -8.40 21.71
N LYS A 136 -1.33 -9.15 20.61
CA LYS A 136 -1.31 -10.62 20.64
C LYS A 136 0.09 -11.27 20.65
N LYS A 137 1.16 -10.45 20.75
CA LYS A 137 2.54 -10.91 20.89
C LYS A 137 3.15 -10.72 22.29
N GLN A 138 2.36 -10.29 23.27
CA GLN A 138 2.65 -10.44 24.71
C GLN A 138 1.83 -11.57 25.30
#